data_AF-A0A961H1N1-F1
#
_entry.id   AF-A0A961H1N1-F1
#
_cell.length_a   1.000
_cell.length_b   1.000
_cell.length_c   1.000
_cell.angle_alpha   90.00
_cell.angle_beta   90.00
_cell.angle_gamma   90.00
#
_symmetry.space_group_name_H-M   'P 1'
#
loop_
_entity.id
_entity.type
_entity.pdbx_description
1 polymer ?
#
loop_
_entity_poly.entity_id
_entity_poly.type
_entity_poly.pdbx_seq_one_letter_code
_entity_poly.pdbx_strand_id
1 'polypeptide(L)'
;MICACSALLFASEANAQSGSTIRVRLADGFDFPVGKPDADGYYKARGYWPNGHLGEDWNGRGGGDTDLGAPIYAMGRGVVIFSQNIGVGWGNCILVRHIFREADGKIAMVDSLYGHLLERKVKLHQLVEKGQLIGLMGGNNGMYPVHLHFEVRKNLHIGMNRSQFARDNSNYYSPTAFINARRVLSSSMQKYDVPVNNFAPYGRALADTNSDGSRTASVEVPSFKGGTTGSTGDEPKSGDDFWSRLKAKMRGGQTTTGTDEKR
;
A
#
# COMPACT_ATOMS: atom_id res chain seq x y z
N MET A 1 -51.97 8.63 25.72
CA MET A 1 -50.74 7.99 26.21
C MET A 1 -50.15 7.21 25.03
N ILE A 2 -49.25 7.83 24.26
CA ILE A 2 -48.64 7.21 23.07
C ILE A 2 -47.22 6.83 23.44
N CYS A 3 -46.94 5.53 23.42
CA CYS A 3 -45.64 4.95 23.75
C CYS A 3 -44.73 5.03 22.53
N ALA A 4 -43.67 5.83 22.61
CA ALA A 4 -42.63 5.90 21.58
C ALA A 4 -41.59 4.80 21.85
N CYS A 5 -41.62 3.73 21.06
CA CYS A 5 -40.53 2.77 20.99
C CYS A 5 -39.41 3.35 20.10
N SER A 6 -38.41 3.97 20.72
CA SER A 6 -37.15 4.28 20.07
C SER A 6 -36.34 2.99 19.90
N ALA A 7 -36.31 2.45 18.69
CA ALA A 7 -35.39 1.37 18.33
C ALA A 7 -33.99 1.96 18.14
N LEU A 8 -33.11 1.75 19.12
CA LEU A 8 -31.67 1.94 18.93
C LEU A 8 -31.15 0.85 17.99
N LEU A 9 -30.84 1.24 16.75
CA LEU A 9 -30.04 0.43 15.83
C LEU A 9 -28.59 0.47 16.29
N PHE A 10 -28.15 -0.59 16.96
CA PHE A 10 -26.72 -0.85 17.18
C PHE A 10 -26.11 -1.27 15.84
N ALA A 11 -25.32 -0.39 15.23
CA ALA A 11 -24.41 -0.79 14.16
C ALA A 11 -23.26 -1.60 14.80
N SER A 12 -23.31 -2.93 14.69
CA SER A 12 -22.17 -3.76 15.04
C SER A 12 -21.07 -3.52 14.02
N GLU A 13 -19.97 -2.90 14.44
CA GLU A 13 -18.71 -2.95 13.69
C GLU A 13 -18.27 -4.42 13.65
N ALA A 14 -18.54 -5.08 12.53
CA ALA A 14 -18.04 -6.42 12.29
C ALA A 14 -16.53 -6.32 12.10
N ASN A 15 -15.77 -6.55 13.19
CA ASN A 15 -14.36 -6.88 13.12
C ASN A 15 -14.24 -8.15 12.28
N ALA A 16 -13.91 -7.97 11.00
CA ALA A 16 -13.71 -9.08 10.10
C ALA A 16 -12.50 -9.88 10.58
N GLN A 17 -12.73 -11.15 10.87
CA GLN A 17 -11.74 -12.09 11.38
C GLN A 17 -10.55 -12.21 10.41
N SER A 18 -9.36 -12.50 10.93
CA SER A 18 -8.19 -12.84 10.10
C SER A 18 -8.56 -13.94 9.10
N GLY A 19 -8.21 -13.75 7.82
CA GLY A 19 -8.59 -14.67 6.74
C GLY A 19 -9.97 -14.41 6.10
N SER A 20 -10.61 -13.27 6.38
CA SER A 20 -11.86 -12.88 5.70
C SER A 20 -11.65 -12.64 4.19
N THR A 21 -12.65 -13.03 3.39
CA THR A 21 -12.67 -12.83 1.93
C THR A 21 -13.89 -12.04 1.48
N ILE A 22 -13.76 -11.31 0.37
CA ILE A 22 -14.86 -10.61 -0.31
C ILE A 22 -14.91 -11.09 -1.77
N ARG A 23 -16.12 -11.34 -2.28
CA ARG A 23 -16.34 -11.83 -3.64
C ARG A 23 -16.30 -10.69 -4.67
N VAL A 24 -15.28 -10.66 -5.52
CA VAL A 24 -15.04 -9.60 -6.52
C VAL A 24 -14.98 -10.20 -7.92
N ARG A 25 -15.47 -9.49 -8.95
CA ARG A 25 -15.22 -9.86 -10.35
C ARG A 25 -13.78 -9.51 -10.73
N LEU A 26 -13.23 -10.20 -11.72
CA LEU A 26 -11.92 -9.85 -12.26
C LEU A 26 -11.92 -8.42 -12.82
N ALA A 27 -10.80 -7.72 -12.68
CA ALA A 27 -10.56 -6.48 -13.40
C ALA A 27 -10.47 -6.75 -14.91
N ASP A 28 -11.05 -5.85 -15.68
CA ASP A 28 -11.05 -5.86 -17.15
C ASP A 28 -9.89 -5.03 -17.75
N GLY A 29 -8.99 -4.57 -16.90
CA GLY A 29 -7.82 -3.77 -17.27
C GLY A 29 -7.47 -2.74 -16.19
N PHE A 30 -6.46 -1.94 -16.48
CA PHE A 30 -5.99 -0.90 -15.57
C PHE A 30 -5.74 0.43 -16.30
N ASP A 31 -6.10 1.52 -15.64
CA ASP A 31 -5.89 2.90 -16.10
C ASP A 31 -5.03 3.69 -15.12
N PHE A 32 -4.43 4.79 -15.60
CA PHE A 32 -3.76 5.71 -14.69
C PHE A 32 -4.76 6.35 -13.71
N PRO A 33 -4.38 6.50 -12.43
CA PRO A 33 -5.27 7.01 -11.40
C PRO A 33 -5.46 8.52 -11.42
N VAL A 34 -4.68 9.22 -12.25
CA VAL A 34 -4.77 10.65 -12.57
C VAL A 34 -5.03 10.80 -14.06
N GLY A 35 -5.67 11.89 -14.49
CA GLY A 35 -5.86 12.19 -15.92
C GLY A 35 -6.38 11.00 -16.74
N LYS A 36 -7.25 10.18 -16.14
CA LYS A 36 -7.62 8.87 -16.68
C LYS A 36 -8.18 9.00 -18.12
N PRO A 37 -7.94 8.01 -19.00
CA PRO A 37 -7.23 6.76 -18.71
C PRO A 37 -5.69 6.88 -18.83
N ASP A 38 -5.19 7.95 -19.47
CA ASP A 38 -3.82 8.01 -19.99
C ASP A 38 -2.90 8.99 -19.25
N ALA A 39 -3.29 9.43 -18.05
CA ALA A 39 -2.59 10.47 -17.28
C ALA A 39 -2.50 11.81 -18.02
N ASP A 40 -3.53 12.13 -18.82
CA ASP A 40 -3.60 13.39 -19.56
C ASP A 40 -3.59 14.60 -18.61
N GLY A 41 -2.77 15.60 -18.93
CA GLY A 41 -2.52 16.75 -18.06
C GLY A 41 -1.58 16.50 -16.88
N TYR A 42 -1.05 15.28 -16.71
CA TYR A 42 -0.12 14.92 -15.64
C TYR A 42 1.25 14.52 -16.18
N TYR A 43 2.23 14.48 -15.28
CA TYR A 43 3.54 13.91 -15.51
C TYR A 43 4.04 13.18 -14.27
N LYS A 44 4.97 12.24 -14.48
CA LYS A 44 5.64 11.51 -13.42
C LYS A 44 6.83 12.32 -12.93
N ALA A 45 6.67 13.00 -11.79
CA ALA A 45 7.73 13.79 -11.17
C ALA A 45 8.83 12.91 -10.58
N ARG A 46 8.46 11.72 -10.08
CA ARG A 46 9.41 10.74 -9.54
C ARG A 46 9.03 9.32 -9.93
N GLY A 47 9.99 8.58 -10.48
CA GLY A 47 9.79 7.19 -10.90
C GLY A 47 9.94 6.15 -9.78
N TYR A 48 9.60 4.91 -10.10
CA TYR A 48 9.92 3.74 -9.27
C TYR A 48 11.39 3.35 -9.41
N TRP A 49 12.05 2.98 -8.31
CA TRP A 49 13.30 2.22 -8.36
C TRP A 49 13.49 1.36 -7.10
N PRO A 50 14.06 0.14 -7.24
CA PRO A 50 14.27 -0.76 -6.12
C PRO A 50 15.24 -0.14 -5.10
N ASN A 51 14.99 -0.46 -3.83
CA ASN A 51 15.70 0.03 -2.63
C ASN A 51 15.59 1.56 -2.40
N GLY A 52 14.76 2.26 -3.15
CA GLY A 52 14.48 3.67 -2.93
C GLY A 52 13.00 4.00 -3.03
N HIS A 53 12.55 4.47 -4.19
CA HIS A 53 11.17 4.93 -4.36
C HIS A 53 10.26 3.80 -4.82
N LEU A 54 9.34 3.37 -3.96
CA LEU A 54 8.53 2.15 -4.15
C LEU A 54 7.23 2.37 -4.92
N GLY A 55 7.14 3.52 -5.57
CA GLY A 55 6.00 3.93 -6.37
C GLY A 55 6.39 5.00 -7.38
N GLU A 56 5.39 5.74 -7.83
CA GLU A 56 5.54 6.88 -8.70
C GLU A 56 4.83 8.08 -8.08
N ASP A 57 5.47 9.24 -8.16
CA ASP A 57 4.87 10.51 -7.75
C ASP A 57 4.37 11.23 -9.00
N TRP A 58 3.07 11.54 -9.03
CA TRP A 58 2.39 12.14 -10.16
C TRP A 58 1.90 13.55 -9.83
N ASN A 59 2.18 14.48 -10.75
CA ASN A 59 1.87 15.90 -10.62
C ASN A 59 1.10 16.41 -11.84
N GLY A 60 0.22 17.37 -11.61
CA GLY A 60 -0.43 18.13 -12.67
C GLY A 60 0.55 19.09 -13.35
N ARG A 61 0.34 19.35 -14.63
CA ARG A 61 1.21 20.25 -15.43
C ARG A 61 1.01 21.75 -15.15
N GLY A 62 0.04 22.12 -14.30
CA GLY A 62 -0.26 23.52 -13.97
C GLY A 62 0.80 24.22 -13.12
N GLY A 63 1.73 23.48 -12.52
CA GLY A 63 2.79 24.01 -11.66
C GLY A 63 2.33 24.36 -10.24
N GLY A 64 3.28 24.45 -9.30
CA GLY A 64 2.96 24.62 -7.88
C GLY A 64 2.01 23.53 -7.37
N ASP A 65 1.12 23.90 -6.46
CA ASP A 65 0.09 23.01 -5.91
C ASP A 65 -1.28 23.16 -6.64
N THR A 66 -1.25 23.47 -7.94
CA THR A 66 -2.49 23.67 -8.74
C THR A 66 -3.31 22.38 -8.91
N ASP A 67 -2.71 21.23 -8.64
CA ASP A 67 -3.33 19.91 -8.59
C ASP A 67 -3.92 19.56 -7.22
N LEU A 68 -3.89 20.47 -6.23
CA LEU A 68 -4.57 20.27 -4.94
C LEU A 68 -6.06 20.01 -5.15
N GLY A 69 -6.55 18.91 -4.59
CA GLY A 69 -7.94 18.52 -4.74
C GLY A 69 -8.28 17.88 -6.09
N ALA A 70 -7.30 17.67 -6.98
CA ALA A 70 -7.52 16.98 -8.24
C ALA A 70 -8.06 15.54 -8.01
N PRO A 71 -8.94 15.04 -8.89
CA PRO A 71 -9.59 13.75 -8.68
C PRO A 71 -8.61 12.58 -8.86
N ILE A 72 -8.62 11.65 -7.90
CA ILE A 72 -7.88 10.39 -7.95
C ILE A 72 -8.86 9.23 -8.14
N TYR A 73 -8.58 8.40 -9.13
CA TYR A 73 -9.43 7.30 -9.56
C TYR A 73 -8.82 5.93 -9.25
N ALA A 74 -9.67 4.93 -9.01
CA ALA A 74 -9.23 3.55 -8.90
C ALA A 74 -8.62 3.10 -10.24
N MET A 75 -7.39 2.57 -10.20
CA MET A 75 -6.71 2.09 -11.41
C MET A 75 -7.47 0.94 -12.08
N GLY A 76 -8.27 0.17 -11.35
CA GLY A 76 -9.01 -0.98 -11.85
C GLY A 76 -10.12 -1.40 -10.91
N ARG A 77 -10.96 -2.35 -11.34
CA ARG A 77 -11.95 -2.97 -10.46
C ARG A 77 -11.27 -3.65 -9.28
N GLY A 78 -11.82 -3.53 -8.08
CA GLY A 78 -11.26 -4.15 -6.90
C GLY A 78 -12.10 -3.97 -5.65
N VAL A 79 -11.48 -4.28 -4.51
CA VAL A 79 -12.04 -4.06 -3.17
C VAL A 79 -11.09 -3.20 -2.36
N VAL A 80 -11.61 -2.19 -1.68
CA VAL A 80 -10.83 -1.36 -0.76
C VAL A 80 -10.45 -2.20 0.46
N ILE A 81 -9.16 -2.43 0.65
CA ILE A 81 -8.62 -3.18 1.81
C ILE A 81 -8.07 -2.26 2.89
N PHE A 82 -7.90 -0.97 2.60
CA PHE A 82 -7.48 0.03 3.56
C PHE A 82 -7.98 1.41 3.14
N SER A 83 -8.49 2.20 4.09
CA SER A 83 -8.87 3.61 3.86
C SER A 83 -8.82 4.38 5.18
N GLN A 84 -7.63 4.86 5.55
CA GLN A 84 -7.42 5.57 6.82
C GLN A 84 -6.38 6.68 6.69
N ASN A 85 -6.29 7.53 7.71
CA ASN A 85 -5.24 8.53 7.84
C ASN A 85 -4.12 7.95 8.70
N ILE A 86 -2.95 7.76 8.11
CA ILE A 86 -1.77 7.23 8.81
C ILE A 86 -0.97 8.34 9.51
N GLY A 87 -1.23 9.61 9.16
CA GLY A 87 -0.53 10.75 9.74
C GLY A 87 0.88 10.92 9.17
N VAL A 88 1.87 11.13 10.03
CA VAL A 88 3.22 11.55 9.64
C VAL A 88 3.81 10.63 8.57
N GLY A 89 4.32 11.23 7.49
CA GLY A 89 4.94 10.55 6.37
C GLY A 89 3.99 10.04 5.29
N TRP A 90 2.68 9.91 5.55
CA TRP A 90 1.72 9.30 4.61
C TRP A 90 0.46 10.14 4.38
N GLY A 91 -0.13 10.66 5.45
CA GLY A 91 -1.44 11.31 5.43
C GLY A 91 -2.56 10.31 5.16
N ASN A 92 -3.56 10.75 4.39
CA ASN A 92 -4.65 9.89 4.00
C ASN A 92 -4.19 8.89 2.92
N CYS A 93 -4.42 7.61 3.18
CA CYS A 93 -4.08 6.53 2.26
C CYS A 93 -5.28 5.63 1.95
N ILE A 94 -5.30 5.12 0.73
CA ILE A 94 -6.22 4.07 0.29
C ILE A 94 -5.39 2.92 -0.27
N LEU A 95 -5.76 1.67 0.04
CA LEU A 95 -5.32 0.51 -0.72
C LEU A 95 -6.52 -0.18 -1.35
N VAL A 96 -6.39 -0.53 -2.63
CA VAL A 96 -7.37 -1.33 -3.36
C VAL A 96 -6.70 -2.62 -3.82
N ARG A 97 -7.31 -3.75 -3.49
CA ARG A 97 -6.91 -5.06 -3.99
C ARG A 97 -7.64 -5.39 -5.27
N HIS A 98 -6.87 -5.72 -6.30
CA HIS A 98 -7.37 -6.11 -7.61
C HIS A 98 -7.12 -7.58 -7.83
N ILE A 99 -8.12 -8.30 -8.31
CA ILE A 99 -7.97 -9.65 -8.84
C ILE A 99 -8.17 -9.60 -10.35
N PHE A 100 -7.32 -10.27 -11.12
CA PHE A 100 -7.35 -10.19 -12.58
C PHE A 100 -6.75 -11.44 -13.21
N ARG A 101 -6.99 -11.62 -14.51
CA ARG A 101 -6.40 -12.72 -15.29
C ARG A 101 -5.21 -12.20 -16.09
N GLU A 102 -4.06 -12.84 -15.91
CA GLU A 102 -2.87 -12.60 -16.72
C GLU A 102 -3.04 -13.17 -18.14
N ALA A 103 -2.18 -12.75 -19.06
CA ALA A 103 -2.20 -13.23 -20.44
C ALA A 103 -1.99 -14.75 -20.56
N ASP A 104 -1.26 -15.36 -19.61
CA ASP A 104 -1.05 -16.81 -19.51
C ASP A 104 -2.26 -17.56 -18.89
N GLY A 105 -3.35 -16.84 -18.60
CA GLY A 105 -4.58 -17.37 -18.05
C GLY A 105 -4.61 -17.49 -16.52
N LYS A 106 -3.50 -17.25 -15.83
CA LYS A 106 -3.44 -17.33 -14.36
C LYS A 106 -4.23 -16.21 -13.72
N ILE A 107 -4.90 -16.52 -12.61
CA ILE A 107 -5.53 -15.51 -11.77
C ILE A 107 -4.48 -14.95 -10.81
N ALA A 108 -4.26 -13.65 -10.88
CA ALA A 108 -3.31 -12.92 -10.07
C ALA A 108 -4.01 -11.84 -9.24
N MET A 109 -3.33 -11.35 -8.21
CA MET A 109 -3.77 -10.25 -7.38
C MET A 109 -2.64 -9.24 -7.16
N VAL A 110 -3.01 -7.97 -7.05
CA VAL A 110 -2.10 -6.88 -6.65
C VAL A 110 -2.84 -5.89 -5.77
N ASP A 111 -2.08 -5.16 -4.95
CA ASP A 111 -2.60 -4.00 -4.23
C ASP A 111 -2.10 -2.72 -4.90
N SER A 112 -3.00 -1.77 -5.15
CA SER A 112 -2.64 -0.39 -5.47
C SER A 112 -2.74 0.48 -4.22
N LEU A 113 -1.69 1.26 -3.93
CA LEU A 113 -1.69 2.26 -2.87
C LEU A 113 -1.82 3.67 -3.47
N TYR A 114 -2.67 4.49 -2.86
CA TYR A 114 -2.86 5.90 -3.16
C TYR A 114 -2.55 6.70 -1.88
N GLY A 115 -1.44 7.44 -1.88
CA GLY A 115 -0.93 8.18 -0.73
C GLY A 115 -1.10 9.69 -0.82
N HIS A 116 -0.85 10.37 0.30
CA HIS A 116 -0.85 11.83 0.44
C HIS A 116 -2.17 12.52 0.10
N LEU A 117 -3.29 11.78 0.10
CA LEU A 117 -4.58 12.30 -0.33
C LEU A 117 -5.04 13.45 0.57
N LEU A 118 -5.70 14.45 -0.02
CA LEU A 118 -6.43 15.47 0.71
C LEU A 118 -7.67 14.85 1.37
N GLU A 119 -8.38 13.99 0.63
CA GLU A 119 -9.61 13.35 1.10
C GLU A 119 -9.73 11.92 0.53
N ARG A 120 -10.30 11.00 1.33
CA ARG A 120 -10.70 9.66 0.89
C ARG A 120 -12.21 9.65 0.64
N LYS A 121 -12.62 9.20 -0.54
CA LYS A 121 -14.04 9.12 -0.98
C LYS A 121 -14.62 7.70 -0.88
N VAL A 122 -13.85 6.74 -0.35
CA VAL A 122 -14.26 5.34 -0.20
C VAL A 122 -13.93 4.80 1.18
N LYS A 123 -14.68 3.78 1.61
CA LYS A 123 -14.53 3.12 2.91
C LYS A 123 -13.91 1.73 2.77
N LEU A 124 -13.36 1.21 3.87
CA LEU A 124 -12.91 -0.18 3.96
C LEU A 124 -14.01 -1.14 3.48
N HIS A 125 -13.61 -2.18 2.73
CA HIS A 125 -14.44 -3.22 2.11
C HIS A 125 -15.38 -2.76 0.98
N GLN A 126 -15.36 -1.48 0.61
CA GLN A 126 -16.12 -1.00 -0.54
C GLN A 126 -15.58 -1.61 -1.85
N LEU A 127 -16.48 -2.12 -2.69
CA LEU A 127 -16.16 -2.50 -4.06
C LEU A 127 -16.02 -1.23 -4.93
N VAL A 128 -15.00 -1.21 -5.79
CA VAL A 128 -14.75 -0.11 -6.71
C VAL A 128 -14.62 -0.63 -8.14
N GLU A 129 -15.08 0.17 -9.09
CA GLU A 129 -14.89 -0.09 -10.53
C GLU A 129 -13.71 0.72 -11.10
N LYS A 130 -13.17 0.29 -12.25
CA LYS A 130 -12.08 1.00 -12.94
C LYS A 130 -12.51 2.43 -13.24
N GLY A 131 -11.65 3.40 -12.91
CA GLY A 131 -11.93 4.81 -13.13
C GLY A 131 -12.96 5.42 -12.17
N GLN A 132 -13.40 4.72 -11.13
CA GLN A 132 -14.25 5.28 -10.08
C GLN A 132 -13.45 6.29 -9.24
N LEU A 133 -14.04 7.43 -8.89
CA LEU A 133 -13.43 8.40 -7.97
C LEU A 133 -13.26 7.77 -6.58
N ILE A 134 -12.04 7.79 -6.06
CA ILE A 134 -11.71 7.21 -4.75
C ILE A 134 -11.10 8.20 -3.76
N GLY A 135 -10.59 9.33 -4.24
CA GLY A 135 -9.96 10.34 -3.38
C GLY A 135 -9.67 11.62 -4.13
N LEU A 136 -9.13 12.58 -3.40
CA LEU A 136 -8.66 13.86 -3.93
C LEU A 136 -7.17 14.01 -3.61
N MET A 137 -6.38 14.51 -4.56
CA MET A 137 -4.94 14.70 -4.44
C MET A 137 -4.61 15.71 -3.34
N GLY A 138 -3.52 15.51 -2.62
CA GLY A 138 -3.07 16.39 -1.55
C GLY A 138 -1.56 16.38 -1.36
N GLY A 139 -1.11 17.00 -0.26
CA GLY A 139 0.31 17.12 0.11
C GLY A 139 0.57 16.75 1.57
N ASN A 140 -0.31 15.91 2.17
CA ASN A 140 -0.27 15.57 3.60
C ASN A 140 -0.16 16.81 4.51
N ASN A 141 -1.14 17.71 4.43
CA ASN A 141 -1.19 18.97 5.19
C ASN A 141 0.06 19.85 5.02
N GLY A 142 0.61 19.92 3.80
CA GLY A 142 1.77 20.76 3.46
C GLY A 142 3.11 20.16 3.84
N MET A 143 3.16 18.90 4.32
CA MET A 143 4.43 18.19 4.53
C MET A 143 5.16 17.92 3.21
N TYR A 144 4.42 17.83 2.10
CA TYR A 144 4.93 17.66 0.76
C TYR A 144 4.28 18.67 -0.20
N PRO A 145 4.98 19.08 -1.27
CA PRO A 145 4.31 19.62 -2.45
C PRO A 145 3.21 18.66 -2.90
N VAL A 146 2.11 19.18 -3.43
CA VAL A 146 0.98 18.35 -3.83
C VAL A 146 1.40 17.36 -4.91
N HIS A 147 1.07 16.09 -4.72
CA HIS A 147 1.23 15.02 -5.70
C HIS A 147 0.42 13.79 -5.27
N LEU A 148 0.19 12.88 -6.20
CA LEU A 148 -0.21 11.51 -5.85
C LEU A 148 1.04 10.65 -5.72
N HIS A 149 1.24 10.05 -4.55
CA HIS A 149 2.14 8.90 -4.40
C HIS A 149 1.38 7.60 -4.70
N PHE A 150 1.83 6.87 -5.72
CA PHE A 150 1.12 5.69 -6.23
C PHE A 150 2.02 4.46 -6.29
N GLU A 151 1.65 3.38 -5.62
CA GLU A 151 2.40 2.11 -5.64
C GLU A 151 1.54 0.98 -6.20
N VAL A 152 2.19 -0.02 -6.83
CA VAL A 152 1.56 -1.31 -7.19
C VAL A 152 2.38 -2.44 -6.57
N ARG A 153 1.74 -3.23 -5.71
CA ARG A 153 2.39 -4.22 -4.84
C ARG A 153 1.97 -5.63 -5.21
N LYS A 154 2.98 -6.50 -5.35
CA LYS A 154 2.84 -7.95 -5.56
C LYS A 154 2.45 -8.65 -4.28
N ASN A 155 3.07 -8.25 -3.18
CA ASN A 155 2.91 -8.92 -1.91
C ASN A 155 1.73 -8.33 -1.13
N LEU A 156 0.71 -9.15 -0.98
CA LEU A 156 -0.56 -8.84 -0.35
C LEU A 156 -0.49 -8.66 1.18
N HIS A 157 0.67 -8.92 1.80
CA HIS A 157 0.88 -8.84 3.24
C HIS A 157 1.51 -7.52 3.69
N ILE A 158 1.88 -6.64 2.76
CA ILE A 158 2.61 -5.41 3.08
C ILE A 158 1.73 -4.44 3.89
N GLY A 159 0.47 -4.25 3.49
CA GLY A 159 -0.40 -3.24 4.13
C GLY A 159 0.29 -1.88 4.21
N MET A 160 0.24 -1.19 5.34
CA MET A 160 1.02 0.05 5.51
C MET A 160 2.44 -0.19 6.06
N ASN A 161 2.83 -1.43 6.36
CA ASN A 161 4.09 -1.77 7.03
C ASN A 161 5.29 -1.96 6.08
N ARG A 162 5.48 -1.06 5.11
CA ARG A 162 6.47 -1.24 4.03
C ARG A 162 7.91 -1.48 4.50
N SER A 163 8.28 -0.96 5.68
CA SER A 163 9.63 -1.09 6.24
C SER A 163 9.98 -2.51 6.67
N GLN A 164 8.99 -3.38 6.85
CA GLN A 164 9.17 -4.78 7.24
C GLN A 164 9.40 -5.72 6.05
N PHE A 165 9.36 -5.21 4.81
CA PHE A 165 9.43 -6.01 3.58
C PHE A 165 10.55 -5.53 2.66
N ALA A 166 11.07 -6.44 1.83
CA ALA A 166 12.06 -6.09 0.82
C ALA A 166 11.54 -5.00 -0.12
N ARG A 167 12.39 -4.01 -0.39
CA ARG A 167 12.04 -2.75 -1.08
C ARG A 167 12.32 -2.84 -2.59
N ASP A 168 12.12 -4.00 -3.19
CA ASP A 168 12.58 -4.29 -4.54
C ASP A 168 11.49 -4.95 -5.42
N ASN A 169 11.92 -5.44 -6.58
CA ASN A 169 11.05 -6.06 -7.58
C ASN A 169 10.40 -7.38 -7.10
N SER A 170 10.81 -7.97 -5.98
CA SER A 170 10.11 -9.13 -5.42
C SER A 170 8.73 -8.75 -4.87
N ASN A 171 8.59 -7.52 -4.36
CA ASN A 171 7.39 -7.04 -3.67
C ASN A 171 6.63 -5.96 -4.45
N TYR A 172 7.27 -5.26 -5.37
CA TYR A 172 6.71 -4.11 -6.08
C TYR A 172 6.78 -4.28 -7.60
N TYR A 173 5.84 -3.66 -8.30
CA TYR A 173 5.95 -3.38 -9.73
C TYR A 173 6.33 -1.92 -9.94
N SER A 174 6.95 -1.61 -11.09
CA SER A 174 6.83 -0.25 -11.64
C SER A 174 5.37 -0.02 -12.04
N PRO A 175 4.67 0.98 -11.45
CA PRO A 175 3.25 1.21 -11.71
C PRO A 175 2.92 1.45 -13.18
N THR A 176 3.66 2.33 -13.85
CA THR A 176 3.47 2.61 -15.28
C THR A 176 3.64 1.36 -16.14
N ALA A 177 4.69 0.58 -15.91
CA ALA A 177 4.92 -0.65 -16.68
C ALA A 177 3.81 -1.68 -16.44
N PHE A 178 3.34 -1.81 -15.19
CA PHE A 178 2.23 -2.69 -14.84
C PHE A 178 0.94 -2.31 -15.58
N ILE A 179 0.56 -1.03 -15.51
CA ILE A 179 -0.66 -0.49 -16.14
C ILE A 179 -0.60 -0.64 -17.66
N ASN A 180 0.48 -0.20 -18.30
CA ASN A 180 0.60 -0.25 -19.75
C ASN A 180 0.56 -1.68 -20.32
N ALA A 181 1.10 -2.65 -19.59
CA ALA A 181 1.02 -4.06 -19.97
C ALA A 181 -0.39 -4.67 -19.82
N ARG A 182 -1.31 -4.00 -19.12
CA ARG A 182 -2.60 -4.56 -18.67
C ARG A 182 -3.78 -3.61 -18.85
N ARG A 183 -3.76 -2.80 -19.92
CA ARG A 183 -4.87 -1.87 -20.25
C ARG A 183 -6.20 -2.56 -20.51
N VAL A 184 -6.13 -3.72 -21.16
CA VAL A 184 -7.28 -4.55 -21.49
C VAL A 184 -6.99 -5.97 -21.04
N LEU A 185 -7.87 -6.52 -20.21
CA LEU A 185 -7.77 -7.89 -19.71
C LEU A 185 -9.09 -8.62 -19.93
N SER A 186 -9.00 -9.93 -20.12
CA SER A 186 -10.20 -10.77 -20.17
C SER A 186 -10.85 -10.81 -18.78
N SER A 187 -12.15 -10.53 -18.75
CA SER A 187 -12.95 -10.64 -17.53
C SER A 187 -14.25 -11.38 -17.82
N SER A 188 -14.91 -11.85 -16.76
CA SER A 188 -16.21 -12.50 -16.84
C SER A 188 -17.09 -12.07 -15.68
N MET A 189 -18.36 -12.48 -15.69
CA MET A 189 -19.29 -12.23 -14.58
C MET A 189 -19.00 -13.08 -13.34
N GLN A 190 -18.07 -14.04 -13.43
CA GLN A 190 -17.65 -14.87 -12.31
C GLN A 190 -16.98 -14.02 -11.23
N LYS A 191 -17.35 -14.28 -9.97
CA LYS A 191 -16.74 -13.66 -8.79
C LYS A 191 -15.81 -14.65 -8.08
N TYR A 192 -14.72 -14.12 -7.55
CA TYR A 192 -13.65 -14.85 -6.89
C TYR A 192 -13.47 -14.33 -5.47
N ASP A 193 -13.06 -15.20 -4.56
CA ASP A 193 -12.77 -14.83 -3.18
C ASP A 193 -11.45 -14.06 -3.13
N VAL A 194 -11.52 -12.82 -2.66
CA VAL A 194 -10.37 -11.94 -2.48
C VAL A 194 -10.10 -11.79 -0.98
N PRO A 195 -8.94 -12.21 -0.45
CA PRO A 195 -8.61 -11.98 0.95
C PRO A 195 -8.51 -10.48 1.23
N VAL A 196 -9.06 -10.02 2.36
CA VAL A 196 -9.05 -8.57 2.71
C VAL A 196 -8.36 -8.26 4.03
N ASN A 197 -8.15 -9.25 4.90
CA ASN A 197 -7.49 -9.08 6.21
C ASN A 197 -6.27 -9.99 6.35
N ASN A 198 -5.23 -9.76 5.54
CA ASN A 198 -4.01 -10.56 5.53
C ASN A 198 -2.73 -9.72 5.67
N PHE A 199 -2.80 -8.53 6.26
CA PHE A 199 -1.65 -7.71 6.63
C PHE A 199 -1.85 -7.14 8.03
N ALA A 200 -0.74 -6.86 8.73
CA ALA A 200 -0.79 -6.34 10.08
C ALA A 200 -1.34 -4.91 10.11
N PRO A 201 -1.98 -4.49 11.21
CA PRO A 201 -2.19 -3.09 11.52
C PRO A 201 -0.88 -2.29 11.39
N TYR A 202 -1.01 -1.02 10.99
CA TYR A 202 0.17 -0.18 10.82
C TYR A 202 0.97 -0.04 12.13
N GLY A 203 2.29 -0.19 12.06
CA GLY A 203 3.19 -0.11 13.21
C GLY A 203 3.31 -1.39 14.03
N ARG A 204 2.70 -2.50 13.61
CA ARG A 204 2.80 -3.82 14.26
C ARG A 204 3.27 -4.89 13.28
N ALA A 205 3.83 -5.99 13.78
CA ALA A 205 4.08 -7.18 12.96
C ALA A 205 2.83 -8.07 12.89
N LEU A 206 2.75 -8.92 11.86
CA LEU A 206 1.67 -9.92 11.73
C LEU A 206 1.69 -10.95 12.87
N ALA A 207 2.86 -11.24 13.44
CA ALA A 207 2.98 -12.12 14.60
C ALA A 207 2.35 -11.51 15.87
N ASP A 208 2.43 -10.18 16.01
CA ASP A 208 1.94 -9.43 17.18
C ASP A 208 0.42 -9.30 17.20
N THR A 209 -0.27 -9.63 16.09
CA THR A 209 -1.74 -9.61 16.05
C THR A 209 -2.38 -10.87 16.63
N ASN A 210 -1.59 -11.92 16.85
CA ASN A 210 -2.07 -13.20 17.39
C ASN A 210 -1.94 -13.30 18.92
N SER A 211 -1.30 -12.33 19.59
CA SER A 211 -1.19 -12.26 21.04
C SER A 211 -2.39 -11.59 21.73
N ASP A 212 -3.22 -10.86 20.97
CA ASP A 212 -4.48 -10.27 21.45
C ASP A 212 -5.63 -11.31 21.33
N GLY A 213 -5.56 -12.39 22.12
CA GLY A 213 -6.70 -13.22 22.56
C GLY A 213 -7.53 -14.01 21.53
N SER A 214 -7.31 -13.89 20.22
CA SER A 214 -8.04 -14.66 19.20
C SER A 214 -7.29 -15.94 18.85
N ARG A 215 -7.81 -17.10 19.30
CA ARG A 215 -7.26 -18.43 19.01
C ARG A 215 -7.02 -18.62 17.50
N THR A 216 -5.74 -18.75 17.14
CA THR A 216 -5.27 -19.01 15.78
C THR A 216 -5.46 -20.48 15.41
N ALA A 217 -6.24 -20.76 14.37
CA ALA A 217 -6.07 -22.00 13.61
C ALA A 217 -4.92 -21.77 12.63
N SER A 218 -3.83 -22.53 12.78
CA SER A 218 -2.72 -22.56 11.83
C SER A 218 -3.21 -23.02 10.46
N VAL A 219 -3.17 -22.15 9.46
CA VAL A 219 -3.43 -22.51 8.07
C VAL A 219 -2.10 -22.88 7.42
N GLU A 220 -1.96 -24.16 7.05
CA GLU A 220 -0.85 -24.62 6.21
C GLU A 220 -0.94 -23.97 4.83
N VAL A 221 0.14 -23.30 4.43
CA VAL A 221 0.32 -22.75 3.09
C VAL A 221 0.96 -23.82 2.21
N PRO A 222 0.36 -24.25 1.08
CA PRO A 222 0.98 -25.22 0.19
C PRO A 222 2.27 -24.68 -0.43
N SER A 223 3.38 -25.38 -0.19
CA SER A 223 4.67 -25.13 -0.83
C SER A 223 4.67 -25.70 -2.26
N PHE A 224 4.92 -24.85 -3.26
CA PHE A 224 5.17 -25.30 -4.63
C PHE A 224 6.62 -25.82 -4.74
N LYS A 225 6.77 -27.12 -4.99
CA LYS A 225 8.07 -27.79 -5.19
C LYS A 225 8.72 -27.32 -6.50
N GLY A 226 9.83 -26.60 -6.40
CA GLY A 226 10.87 -26.48 -7.43
C GLY A 226 12.08 -27.31 -7.02
N GLY A 227 12.60 -28.14 -7.93
CA GLY A 227 13.54 -29.23 -7.67
C GLY A 227 14.91 -28.85 -7.12
N THR A 228 15.48 -29.83 -6.42
CA THR A 228 16.80 -29.89 -5.77
C THR A 228 17.96 -30.02 -6.76
N THR A 229 19.02 -29.25 -6.53
CA THR A 229 20.43 -29.69 -6.65
C THR A 229 21.22 -29.03 -5.52
N GLY A 230 21.87 -29.83 -4.67
CA GLY A 230 22.57 -29.37 -3.48
C GLY A 230 24.04 -28.99 -3.72
N SER A 231 24.59 -28.19 -2.80
CA SER A 231 25.98 -28.30 -2.34
C SER A 231 26.16 -27.53 -1.01
N THR A 232 26.52 -28.30 0.02
CA THR A 232 27.45 -28.02 1.14
C THR A 232 27.69 -26.58 1.64
N GLY A 233 27.31 -26.36 2.91
CA GLY A 233 28.13 -25.84 4.01
C GLY A 233 28.97 -24.57 3.83
N ASP A 234 28.63 -23.51 4.57
CA ASP A 234 29.49 -22.95 5.63
C ASP A 234 28.75 -21.79 6.36
N GLU A 235 28.70 -21.86 7.69
CA GLU A 235 28.27 -20.76 8.57
C GLU A 235 29.32 -19.63 8.59
N PRO A 236 28.92 -18.34 8.64
CA PRO A 236 29.77 -17.32 9.21
C PRO A 236 29.22 -16.74 10.52
N LYS A 237 30.15 -16.61 11.44
CA LYS A 237 30.03 -16.16 12.83
C LYS A 237 29.64 -14.68 12.95
N SER A 238 28.96 -14.41 14.07
CA SER A 238 28.65 -13.11 14.66
C SER A 238 29.87 -12.18 14.77
N GLY A 239 29.76 -10.95 14.26
CA GLY A 239 30.73 -9.88 14.54
C GLY A 239 30.43 -8.57 13.80
N ASP A 240 30.13 -7.52 14.58
CA ASP A 240 30.30 -6.10 14.28
C ASP A 240 29.30 -5.43 13.32
N ASP A 241 28.10 -5.14 13.83
CA ASP A 241 27.10 -4.37 13.11
C ASP A 241 27.25 -2.84 13.27
N PHE A 242 26.85 -2.14 12.21
CA PHE A 242 26.92 -0.68 12.05
C PHE A 242 26.29 0.11 13.23
N TRP A 243 25.26 -0.46 13.87
CA TRP A 243 24.54 0.15 14.99
C TRP A 243 25.36 0.25 16.26
N SER A 244 26.28 -0.70 16.47
CA SER A 244 27.22 -0.68 17.60
C SER A 244 28.22 0.49 17.49
N ARG A 245 28.67 0.81 16.26
CA ARG A 245 29.57 1.96 16.00
C ARG A 245 28.89 3.31 16.18
N LEU A 246 27.61 3.43 15.80
CA LEU A 246 26.85 4.67 15.93
C LEU A 246 26.58 5.03 17.40
N LYS A 247 26.28 4.03 18.24
CA LYS A 247 26.05 4.22 19.68
C LYS A 247 27.31 4.65 20.43
N ALA A 248 28.49 4.15 20.05
CA ALA A 248 29.76 4.59 20.64
C ALA A 248 30.06 6.07 20.34
N LYS A 249 29.75 6.52 19.12
CA LYS A 249 29.99 7.91 18.68
C LYS A 249 29.06 8.93 19.35
N MET A 250 27.88 8.52 19.82
CA MET A 250 26.96 9.38 20.57
C MET A 250 27.25 9.44 22.08
N ARG A 251 28.02 8.51 22.65
CA ARG A 251 28.41 8.53 24.08
C ARG A 251 29.69 9.34 24.36
N GLY A 252 30.47 9.66 23.34
CA GLY A 252 31.74 10.40 23.46
C GLY A 252 31.62 11.92 23.32
N GLY A 253 30.47 12.50 23.69
CA GLY A 253 30.30 13.96 23.65
C GLY A 253 31.27 14.66 24.58
N GLN A 254 32.32 15.27 24.03
CA GLN A 254 33.16 16.22 24.74
C GLN A 254 32.83 17.62 24.22
N THR A 255 32.23 18.42 25.09
CA THR A 255 32.08 19.87 24.96
C THR A 255 33.45 20.53 24.95
N THR A 256 33.74 21.36 23.95
CA THR A 256 34.77 22.39 24.09
C THR A 256 34.12 23.77 24.06
N THR A 257 34.34 24.49 25.16
CA THR A 257 34.08 25.91 25.35
C THR A 257 34.93 26.74 24.40
N GLY A 258 34.35 27.82 23.85
CA GLY A 258 34.99 28.65 22.84
C GLY A 258 36.00 29.69 23.36
N THR A 259 36.59 30.43 22.43
CA THR A 259 37.12 31.79 22.62
C THR A 259 37.19 32.52 21.28
N ASP A 260 36.77 33.79 21.32
CA ASP A 260 37.03 34.85 20.34
C ASP A 260 38.51 35.00 20.00
N GLU A 261 38.84 35.39 18.76
CA GLU A 261 39.37 36.73 18.46
C GLU A 261 39.66 36.93 16.96
N LYS A 262 39.30 38.13 16.48
CA LYS A 262 39.87 38.75 15.28
C LYS A 262 41.31 39.18 15.60
N ARG A 263 42.31 38.63 14.92
CA ARG A 263 43.26 39.30 14.00
C ARG A 263 44.39 38.34 13.62
#